data_AF-A0A399MYA5-F1
#
_entry.id   AF-A0A399MYA5-F1
#
_cell.length_a   1.000
_cell.length_b   1.000
_cell.length_c   1.000
_cell.angle_alpha   90.00
_cell.angle_beta   90.00
_cell.angle_gamma   90.00
#
_symmetry.space_group_name_H-M   'P 1'
#
loop_
_entity.id
_entity.type
_entity.pdbx_description
1 polymer ?
#
loop_
_entity_poly.entity_id
_entity_poly.type
_entity_poly.pdbx_seq_one_letter_code
_entity_poly.pdbx_strand_id
1 'polypeptide(L)'
;MRRMGYAGEGIGKADCRWVAVRHGLSKNGNDHIHIAVSLVREDGTQAHMPYDRLRSQEVSRDIERDYGLRPMHDTDRSVAQRGEHPGERESATRPGASEVDAKCLERTVRAAAGASQDEAEFVRRMRRDGVLIRPRFAAGRDDVVAGYSVALRPEKSQPVVGHGGGRLSRDLTLPELRRGWPDHPERTTEATAEWRATAKNRWQYKPVTPGREESEIDPALFQMYSDDMARLHEYVAEVGPNDHATWAHVARDTSAADAAWSRRLRCRR
;
A
#
# COMPACT_ATOMS: atom_id res chain seq x y z
N MET A 1 -13.18 21.89 -20.49
CA MET A 1 -13.64 21.09 -21.65
C MET A 1 -12.60 20.84 -22.70
N ARG A 2 -11.92 21.87 -23.24
CA ARG A 2 -10.88 21.69 -24.25
C ARG A 2 -9.74 20.76 -23.80
N ARG A 3 -9.15 21.02 -22.63
CA ARG A 3 -8.08 20.17 -22.05
C ARG A 3 -8.52 18.72 -21.77
N MET A 4 -9.79 18.54 -21.44
CA MET A 4 -10.40 17.21 -21.24
C MET A 4 -10.67 16.46 -22.56
N GLY A 5 -10.58 17.13 -23.72
CA GLY A 5 -10.86 16.52 -25.02
C GLY A 5 -12.36 16.44 -25.38
N TYR A 6 -13.21 17.22 -24.71
CA TYR A 6 -14.64 17.26 -24.97
C TYR A 6 -15.09 18.39 -25.90
N ALA A 7 -14.20 19.32 -26.22
CA ALA A 7 -14.50 20.45 -27.09
C ALA A 7 -13.22 20.99 -27.76
N GLY A 8 -13.37 21.65 -28.91
CA GLY A 8 -12.32 22.39 -29.59
C GLY A 8 -11.86 21.76 -30.90
N GLU A 9 -11.34 22.59 -31.80
CA GLU A 9 -11.07 22.25 -33.21
C GLU A 9 -10.12 21.05 -33.39
N GLY A 10 -9.22 20.81 -32.44
CA GLY A 10 -8.24 19.72 -32.49
C GLY A 10 -8.81 18.31 -32.25
N ILE A 11 -10.09 18.13 -31.95
CA ILE A 11 -10.68 16.81 -31.66
C ILE A 11 -11.23 16.08 -32.90
N GLY A 12 -11.36 16.77 -34.04
CA GLY A 12 -11.83 16.19 -35.31
C GLY A 12 -13.27 15.62 -35.26
N LYS A 13 -14.06 16.04 -34.28
CA LYS A 13 -15.43 15.60 -33.96
C LYS A 13 -16.23 16.81 -33.49
N ALA A 14 -17.56 16.74 -33.47
CA ALA A 14 -18.36 17.79 -32.86
C ALA A 14 -18.07 17.96 -31.36
N ASP A 15 -18.34 19.15 -30.81
CA ASP A 15 -18.17 19.42 -29.39
C ASP A 15 -19.24 18.69 -28.56
N CYS A 16 -18.87 18.22 -27.37
CA CYS A 16 -19.84 17.75 -26.39
C CYS A 16 -20.58 18.95 -25.79
N ARG A 17 -21.91 18.82 -25.64
CA ARG A 17 -22.69 19.79 -24.86
C ARG A 17 -22.41 19.62 -23.37
N TRP A 18 -22.30 20.72 -22.64
CA TRP A 18 -21.98 20.70 -21.23
C TRP A 18 -22.55 21.89 -20.48
N VAL A 19 -22.69 21.72 -19.17
CA VAL A 19 -23.12 22.77 -18.24
C VAL A 19 -22.21 22.77 -17.02
N ALA A 20 -21.94 23.95 -16.48
CA ALA A 20 -21.28 24.10 -15.19
C ALA A 20 -22.24 24.76 -14.21
N VAL A 21 -22.39 24.15 -13.03
CA VAL A 21 -23.32 24.58 -11.98
C VAL A 21 -22.52 24.80 -10.71
N ARG A 22 -22.42 26.04 -10.25
CA ARG A 22 -21.79 26.36 -8.96
C ARG A 22 -22.77 26.03 -7.85
N HIS A 23 -22.38 25.12 -6.95
CA HIS A 23 -23.20 24.70 -5.82
C HIS A 23 -22.93 25.51 -4.55
N GLY A 24 -21.85 26.32 -4.53
CA GLY A 24 -21.48 27.08 -3.35
C GLY A 24 -20.76 26.22 -2.32
N LEU A 25 -20.81 26.64 -1.05
CA LEU A 25 -20.13 25.95 0.05
C LEU A 25 -20.78 24.59 0.33
N SER A 26 -19.96 23.54 0.41
CA SER A 26 -20.37 22.22 0.89
C SER A 26 -20.65 22.24 2.39
N LYS A 27 -21.16 21.13 2.94
CA LYS A 27 -21.35 20.96 4.39
C LYS A 27 -20.07 21.19 5.20
N ASN A 28 -18.90 20.97 4.61
CA ASN A 28 -17.60 21.16 5.24
C ASN A 28 -16.94 22.51 4.84
N GLY A 29 -17.69 23.43 4.22
CA GLY A 29 -17.20 24.76 3.86
C GLY A 29 -16.39 24.82 2.55
N ASN A 30 -16.37 23.75 1.73
CA ASN A 30 -15.66 23.78 0.45
C ASN A 30 -16.57 24.35 -0.65
N ASP A 31 -16.23 25.51 -1.21
CA ASP A 31 -16.92 26.03 -2.39
C ASP A 31 -16.62 25.13 -3.59
N HIS A 32 -17.66 24.73 -4.34
CA HIS A 32 -17.50 23.77 -5.44
C HIS A 32 -18.46 24.03 -6.60
N ILE A 33 -18.00 23.61 -7.78
CA ILE A 33 -18.72 23.64 -9.04
C ILE A 33 -18.82 22.22 -9.60
N HIS A 34 -20.01 21.82 -10.02
CA HIS A 34 -20.21 20.61 -10.78
C HIS A 34 -20.19 20.93 -12.27
N ILE A 35 -19.53 20.07 -13.05
CA ILE A 35 -19.52 20.17 -14.51
C ILE A 35 -20.12 18.88 -15.05
N ALA A 36 -21.21 18.98 -15.80
CA ALA A 36 -21.88 17.86 -16.44
C ALA A 36 -21.73 17.93 -17.96
N VAL A 37 -21.48 16.77 -18.59
CA VAL A 37 -21.15 16.67 -20.02
C VAL A 37 -22.03 15.60 -20.68
N SER A 38 -22.66 15.95 -21.80
CA SER A 38 -23.25 14.96 -22.70
C SER A 38 -22.16 14.26 -23.47
N LEU A 39 -22.02 12.95 -23.27
CA LEU A 39 -21.05 12.14 -23.99
C LEU A 39 -21.49 11.83 -25.43
N VAL A 40 -22.76 12.03 -25.76
CA VAL A 40 -23.25 12.01 -27.14
C VAL A 40 -23.14 13.41 -27.70
N ARG A 41 -22.43 13.54 -28.81
CA ARG A 41 -22.24 14.80 -29.55
C ARG A 41 -23.40 15.06 -30.50
N GLU A 42 -23.45 16.27 -31.03
CA GLU A 42 -24.49 16.67 -31.99
C GLU A 42 -24.41 15.93 -33.32
N ASP A 43 -23.22 15.48 -33.70
CA ASP A 43 -22.99 14.64 -34.88
C ASP A 43 -23.35 13.15 -34.65
N GLY A 44 -23.91 12.81 -33.48
CA GLY A 44 -24.29 11.45 -33.09
C GLY A 44 -23.13 10.57 -32.64
N THR A 45 -21.88 11.07 -32.66
CA THR A 45 -20.72 10.29 -32.21
C THR A 45 -20.53 10.39 -30.69
N GLN A 46 -20.02 9.32 -30.08
CA GLN A 46 -19.79 9.28 -28.63
C GLN A 46 -18.37 9.71 -28.25
N ALA A 47 -18.24 10.45 -27.15
CA ALA A 47 -16.96 10.79 -26.56
C ALA A 47 -16.18 9.55 -26.10
N HIS A 48 -14.88 9.55 -26.40
CA HIS A 48 -13.97 8.48 -25.99
C HIS A 48 -13.55 8.71 -24.53
N MET A 49 -13.80 7.74 -23.66
CA MET A 49 -13.76 7.90 -22.19
C MET A 49 -12.81 6.96 -21.40
N PRO A 50 -11.64 6.53 -21.90
CA PRO A 50 -10.71 5.84 -21.03
C PRO A 50 -9.97 6.86 -20.14
N TYR A 51 -9.85 6.54 -18.85
CA TYR A 51 -9.02 7.26 -17.88
C TYR A 51 -9.41 8.72 -17.62
N ASP A 52 -10.68 9.09 -17.79
CA ASP A 52 -11.21 10.43 -17.55
C ASP A 52 -10.86 10.98 -16.15
N ARG A 53 -10.85 10.12 -15.12
CA ARG A 53 -10.44 10.44 -13.75
C ARG A 53 -8.97 10.85 -13.66
N LEU A 54 -8.08 10.18 -14.39
CA LEU A 54 -6.66 10.53 -14.38
C LEU A 54 -6.46 11.87 -15.10
N ARG A 55 -7.10 12.01 -16.26
CA ARG A 55 -7.04 13.23 -17.06
C ARG A 55 -7.64 14.44 -16.33
N SER A 56 -8.74 14.27 -15.60
CA SER A 56 -9.34 15.37 -14.83
C SER A 56 -8.44 15.83 -13.68
N GLN A 57 -7.68 14.92 -13.05
CA GLN A 57 -6.67 15.30 -12.07
C GLN A 57 -5.51 16.08 -12.70
N GLU A 58 -5.00 15.63 -13.85
CA GLU A 58 -3.95 16.36 -14.59
C GLU A 58 -4.41 17.77 -14.97
N VAL A 59 -5.60 17.88 -15.56
CA VAL A 59 -6.19 19.17 -15.94
C VAL A 59 -6.41 20.07 -14.72
N SER A 60 -6.84 19.51 -13.59
CA SER A 60 -7.01 20.28 -12.34
C SER A 60 -5.67 20.85 -11.87
N ARG A 61 -4.59 20.07 -11.93
CA ARG A 61 -3.23 20.53 -11.59
C ARG A 61 -2.73 21.60 -12.54
N ASP A 62 -3.01 21.48 -13.83
CA ASP A 62 -2.66 22.51 -14.80
C ASP A 62 -3.39 23.82 -14.49
N ILE A 63 -4.67 23.74 -14.13
CA ILE A 63 -5.44 24.92 -13.68
C ILE A 63 -4.86 25.48 -12.39
N GLU A 64 -4.51 24.63 -11.41
CA GLU A 64 -3.85 25.10 -10.18
C GLU A 64 -2.60 25.91 -10.49
N ARG A 65 -1.73 25.44 -11.40
CA ARG A 65 -0.53 26.17 -11.81
C ARG A 65 -0.85 27.45 -12.56
N ASP A 66 -1.75 27.40 -13.54
CA ASP A 66 -2.11 28.56 -14.37
C ASP A 66 -2.69 29.72 -13.54
N TYR A 67 -3.38 29.40 -12.45
CA TYR A 67 -4.04 30.38 -11.58
C TYR A 67 -3.29 30.61 -10.26
N GLY A 68 -2.09 30.05 -10.08
CA GLY A 68 -1.30 30.19 -8.85
C GLY A 68 -2.01 29.68 -7.60
N LEU A 69 -2.90 28.69 -7.74
CA LEU A 69 -3.62 28.07 -6.63
C LEU A 69 -2.70 27.09 -5.90
N ARG A 70 -2.97 26.88 -4.61
CA ARG A 70 -2.26 25.89 -3.80
C ARG A 70 -2.55 24.48 -4.36
N PRO A 71 -1.53 23.72 -4.80
CA PRO A 71 -1.73 22.35 -5.27
C PRO A 71 -2.34 21.48 -4.16
N MET A 72 -3.39 20.72 -4.48
CA MET A 72 -4.12 19.94 -3.47
C MET A 72 -3.31 18.78 -2.87
N HIS A 73 -2.21 18.36 -3.51
CA HIS A 73 -1.19 17.47 -2.96
C HIS A 73 0.14 17.74 -3.68
N ASP A 74 1.26 17.72 -2.96
CA ASP A 74 2.56 17.75 -3.60
C ASP A 74 2.71 16.50 -4.49
N THR A 75 3.20 16.70 -5.71
CA THR A 75 3.48 15.65 -6.68
C THR A 75 4.54 14.67 -6.19
N ASP A 76 5.28 15.05 -5.16
CA ASP A 76 6.15 14.10 -4.50
C ASP A 76 5.31 13.00 -3.86
N ARG A 77 5.44 11.86 -4.52
CA ARG A 77 5.29 10.47 -4.10
C ARG A 77 5.94 10.16 -2.72
N SER A 78 6.01 11.11 -1.80
CA SER A 78 6.69 11.06 -0.50
C SER A 78 5.79 10.59 0.64
N VAL A 79 4.48 10.48 0.43
CA VAL A 79 3.62 9.84 1.43
C VAL A 79 3.83 8.33 1.35
N ALA A 80 4.47 7.77 2.38
CA ALA A 80 4.73 6.34 2.52
C ALA A 80 3.45 5.48 2.56
N GLN A 81 2.28 6.11 2.74
CA GLN A 81 0.98 5.45 2.80
C GLN A 81 0.06 5.88 1.65
N ARG A 82 -0.64 4.89 1.09
CA ARG A 82 -1.71 5.09 0.12
C ARG A 82 -2.90 5.77 0.82
N GLY A 83 -3.39 6.87 0.26
CA GLY A 83 -4.62 7.52 0.73
C GLY A 83 -5.83 6.59 0.60
N GLU A 84 -6.71 6.62 1.61
CA GLU A 84 -7.93 5.81 1.67
C GLU A 84 -8.90 6.16 0.53
N HIS A 85 -9.40 5.17 -0.20
CA HIS A 85 -10.44 5.37 -1.20
C HIS A 85 -11.84 5.44 -0.57
N PRO A 86 -12.80 6.19 -1.16
CA PRO A 86 -14.17 6.26 -0.66
C PRO A 86 -14.86 4.89 -0.51
N GLY A 87 -14.64 3.95 -1.42
CA GLY A 87 -15.18 2.59 -1.31
C GLY A 87 -14.51 1.73 -0.21
N GLU A 88 -13.32 2.11 0.24
CA GLU A 88 -12.67 1.52 1.42
C GLU A 88 -13.36 2.05 2.69
N ARG A 89 -13.64 3.36 2.78
CA ARG A 89 -14.42 3.98 3.88
C ARG A 89 -15.85 3.44 4.01
N GLU A 90 -16.55 3.24 2.89
CA GLU A 90 -17.91 2.67 2.88
C GLU A 90 -17.92 1.18 3.30
N SER A 91 -16.81 0.46 3.06
CA SER A 91 -16.63 -0.93 3.51
C SER A 91 -16.27 -1.00 5.01
N ALA A 92 -15.59 0.02 5.56
CA ALA A 92 -15.27 0.17 6.99
C ALA A 92 -16.51 0.25 7.88
N THR A 93 -17.59 0.87 7.36
CA THR A 93 -18.87 1.00 8.06
C THR A 93 -19.72 -0.27 8.04
N ARG A 94 -19.30 -1.34 7.34
CA ARG A 94 -19.97 -2.63 7.38
C ARG A 94 -19.50 -3.43 8.61
N PRO A 95 -20.41 -4.00 9.42
CA PRO A 95 -20.02 -4.87 10.52
C PRO A 95 -19.29 -6.11 9.97
N GLY A 96 -17.97 -6.22 10.22
CA GLY A 96 -17.14 -7.38 9.85
C GLY A 96 -15.95 -7.09 8.89
N ALA A 97 -14.84 -6.62 9.47
CA ALA A 97 -13.49 -7.16 9.23
C ALA A 97 -12.86 -7.18 7.81
N SER A 98 -12.98 -6.15 6.97
CA SER A 98 -12.15 -6.06 5.72
C SER A 98 -11.04 -5.01 5.77
N GLU A 99 -11.31 -3.83 6.33
CA GLU A 99 -10.31 -2.73 6.36
C GLU A 99 -9.35 -2.87 7.54
N VAL A 100 -9.85 -3.26 8.70
CA VAL A 100 -9.02 -3.57 9.88
C VAL A 100 -8.02 -4.68 9.53
N ASP A 101 -8.47 -5.68 8.78
CA ASP A 101 -7.64 -6.80 8.32
C ASP A 101 -6.56 -6.33 7.34
N ALA A 102 -6.89 -5.43 6.41
CA ALA A 102 -5.90 -4.87 5.48
C ALA A 102 -4.85 -4.01 6.19
N LYS A 103 -5.25 -3.13 7.12
CA LYS A 103 -4.31 -2.31 7.92
C LYS A 103 -3.46 -3.17 8.86
N CYS A 104 -4.04 -4.22 9.44
CA CYS A 104 -3.32 -5.21 10.24
C CYS A 104 -2.28 -5.96 9.39
N LEU A 105 -2.69 -6.44 8.21
CA LEU A 105 -1.79 -7.09 7.25
C LEU A 105 -0.68 -6.15 6.78
N GLU A 106 -0.97 -4.88 6.48
CA GLU A 106 0.04 -3.89 6.10
C GLU A 106 1.10 -3.73 7.19
N ARG A 107 0.67 -3.54 8.46
CA ARG A 107 1.59 -3.43 9.60
C ARG A 107 2.43 -4.70 9.78
N THR A 108 1.81 -5.87 9.72
CA THR A 108 2.52 -7.16 9.87
C THR A 108 3.53 -7.37 8.75
N VAL A 109 3.14 -7.10 7.49
CA VAL A 109 4.03 -7.22 6.33
C VAL A 109 5.22 -6.27 6.44
N ARG A 110 4.98 -5.00 6.76
CA ARG A 110 6.05 -3.99 6.92
C ARG A 110 7.02 -4.39 8.03
N ALA A 111 6.49 -4.84 9.16
CA ALA A 111 7.30 -5.26 10.30
C ALA A 111 8.11 -6.52 9.99
N ALA A 112 7.53 -7.49 9.27
CA ALA A 112 8.24 -8.70 8.86
C ALA A 112 9.35 -8.36 7.87
N ALA A 113 9.05 -7.50 6.88
CA ALA A 113 10.03 -7.07 5.90
C ALA A 113 11.24 -6.34 6.52
N GLY A 114 10.97 -5.38 7.42
CA GLY A 114 12.05 -4.65 8.12
C GLY A 114 12.86 -5.51 9.09
N ALA A 115 12.31 -6.62 9.58
CA ALA A 115 13.03 -7.55 10.43
C ALA A 115 13.86 -8.58 9.65
N SER A 116 13.61 -8.77 8.36
CA SER A 116 14.28 -9.75 7.50
C SER A 116 15.55 -9.23 6.88
N GLN A 117 16.57 -10.08 6.76
CA GLN A 117 17.80 -9.80 6.01
C GLN A 117 17.71 -10.25 4.56
N ASP A 118 16.74 -11.09 4.22
CA ASP A 118 16.50 -11.60 2.88
C ASP A 118 15.04 -12.05 2.67
N GLU A 119 14.72 -12.38 1.42
CA GLU A 119 13.37 -12.77 0.99
C GLU A 119 12.93 -14.12 1.60
N ALA A 120 13.85 -15.07 1.81
CA ALA A 120 13.53 -16.36 2.39
C ALA A 120 13.11 -16.22 3.87
N GLU A 121 13.86 -15.40 4.62
CA GLU A 121 13.54 -15.04 6.00
C GLU A 121 12.21 -14.30 6.11
N PHE A 122 11.91 -13.41 5.16
CA PHE A 122 10.60 -12.75 5.10
C PHE A 122 9.44 -13.75 4.97
N VAL A 123 9.54 -14.74 4.08
CA VAL A 123 8.52 -15.78 3.93
C VAL A 123 8.35 -16.57 5.23
N ARG A 124 9.47 -16.99 5.86
CA ARG A 124 9.46 -17.73 7.13
C ARG A 124 8.80 -16.93 8.26
N ARG A 125 9.17 -15.65 8.43
CA ARG A 125 8.60 -14.74 9.44
C ARG A 125 7.11 -14.52 9.23
N MET A 126 6.67 -14.30 8.00
CA MET A 126 5.24 -14.14 7.69
C MET A 126 4.42 -15.37 8.06
N ARG A 127 4.95 -16.57 7.82
CA ARG A 127 4.30 -17.82 8.22
C ARG A 127 4.33 -18.05 9.73
N ARG A 128 5.41 -17.67 10.42
CA ARG A 128 5.52 -17.69 11.88
C ARG A 128 4.49 -16.77 12.54
N ASP A 129 4.23 -15.61 11.93
CA ASP A 129 3.22 -14.65 12.38
C ASP A 129 1.77 -15.08 12.06
N GLY A 130 1.57 -16.31 11.59
CA GLY A 130 0.24 -16.87 11.29
C GLY A 130 -0.39 -16.31 10.01
N VAL A 131 0.35 -15.52 9.23
CA VAL A 131 -0.13 -14.96 7.96
C VAL A 131 0.02 -15.97 6.85
N LEU A 132 -1.06 -16.17 6.09
CA LEU A 132 -1.05 -16.96 4.87
C LEU A 132 -0.41 -16.16 3.75
N ILE A 133 0.88 -16.38 3.49
CA ILE A 133 1.59 -15.80 2.35
C ILE A 133 1.60 -16.78 1.16
N ARG A 134 1.44 -16.26 -0.06
CA ARG A 134 1.45 -17.05 -1.30
C ARG A 134 2.22 -16.38 -2.43
N PRO A 135 3.02 -17.12 -3.20
CA PRO A 135 3.69 -16.58 -4.36
C PRO A 135 2.71 -16.41 -5.52
N ARG A 136 3.01 -15.42 -6.36
CA ARG A 136 2.52 -15.28 -7.72
C ARG A 136 3.72 -15.47 -8.63
N PHE A 137 3.77 -16.61 -9.30
CA PHE A 137 4.85 -16.89 -10.23
C PHE A 137 4.72 -16.07 -11.51
N ALA A 138 5.84 -15.84 -12.18
CA ALA A 138 5.87 -15.29 -13.53
C ALA A 138 5.14 -16.23 -14.50
N ALA A 139 4.58 -15.68 -15.58
CA ALA A 139 3.84 -16.46 -16.56
C ALA A 139 4.70 -17.60 -17.13
N GLY A 140 4.19 -18.84 -17.09
CA GLY A 140 4.87 -20.02 -17.63
C GLY A 140 6.06 -20.53 -16.80
N ARG A 141 6.25 -20.02 -15.58
CA ARG A 141 7.36 -20.40 -14.68
C ARG A 141 6.83 -20.77 -13.31
N ASP A 142 7.54 -21.65 -12.60
CA ASP A 142 7.24 -22.04 -11.20
C ASP A 142 8.44 -21.80 -10.24
N ASP A 143 9.50 -21.20 -10.78
CA ASP A 143 10.78 -20.91 -10.12
C ASP A 143 11.05 -19.41 -9.97
N VAL A 144 10.30 -18.58 -10.70
CA VAL A 144 10.43 -17.10 -10.66
C VAL A 144 9.20 -16.48 -10.00
N VAL A 145 9.37 -15.88 -8.84
CA VAL A 145 8.30 -15.20 -8.11
C VAL A 145 8.23 -13.73 -8.53
N ALA A 146 7.11 -13.36 -9.17
CA ALA A 146 6.82 -12.01 -9.66
C ALA A 146 6.06 -11.15 -8.63
N GLY A 147 5.50 -11.77 -7.60
CA GLY A 147 4.92 -11.07 -6.46
C GLY A 147 4.25 -12.03 -5.49
N TYR A 148 3.44 -11.50 -4.57
CA TYR A 148 2.78 -12.34 -3.57
C TYR A 148 1.38 -11.81 -3.20
N SER A 149 0.64 -12.63 -2.45
CA SER A 149 -0.54 -12.24 -1.70
C SER A 149 -0.45 -12.71 -0.25
N VAL A 150 -1.06 -11.94 0.66
CA VAL A 150 -1.16 -12.24 2.09
C VAL A 150 -2.61 -12.28 2.53
N ALA A 151 -2.91 -13.11 3.51
CA ALA A 151 -4.22 -13.16 4.15
C ALA A 151 -4.06 -13.55 5.62
N LEU A 152 -4.95 -13.05 6.47
CA LEU A 152 -5.11 -13.63 7.80
C LEU A 152 -5.71 -15.03 7.66
N ARG A 153 -5.43 -15.90 8.64
CA ARG A 153 -6.09 -17.20 8.74
C ARG A 153 -7.56 -16.93 9.14
N PRO A 154 -8.54 -17.24 8.28
CA PRO A 154 -9.94 -17.03 8.62
C PRO A 154 -10.39 -18.02 9.71
N GLU A 155 -11.44 -17.65 10.43
CA GLU A 155 -12.18 -18.59 11.27
C GLU A 155 -12.80 -19.72 10.43
N LYS A 156 -13.09 -20.86 11.06
CA LYS A 156 -13.75 -21.99 10.39
C LYS A 156 -15.06 -21.50 9.75
N SER A 157 -15.20 -21.69 8.44
CA SER A 157 -16.32 -21.29 7.54
C SER A 157 -16.18 -19.99 6.75
N GLN A 158 -15.19 -19.12 7.03
CA GLN A 158 -15.01 -17.89 6.26
C GLN A 158 -14.07 -18.06 5.05
N PRO A 159 -14.32 -17.36 3.93
CA PRO A 159 -13.43 -17.38 2.79
C PRO A 159 -12.12 -16.65 3.12
N VAL A 160 -11.00 -17.16 2.60
CA VAL A 160 -9.71 -16.47 2.76
C VAL A 160 -9.63 -15.29 1.80
N VAL A 161 -9.59 -14.07 2.34
CA VAL A 161 -9.44 -12.84 1.57
C VAL A 161 -7.95 -12.51 1.39
N GLY A 162 -7.46 -12.62 0.16
CA GLY A 162 -6.05 -12.36 -0.17
C GLY A 162 -5.82 -10.92 -0.64
N HIS A 163 -4.81 -10.27 -0.07
CA HIS A 163 -4.35 -8.94 -0.45
C HIS A 163 -2.97 -9.03 -1.10
N GLY A 164 -2.81 -8.50 -2.32
CA GLY A 164 -1.48 -8.35 -2.92
C GLY A 164 -0.66 -7.30 -2.19
N GLY A 165 0.67 -7.45 -2.13
CA GLY A 165 1.55 -6.46 -1.50
C GLY A 165 1.30 -5.02 -1.97
N GLY A 166 1.22 -4.80 -3.28
CA GLY A 166 0.89 -3.49 -3.86
C GLY A 166 -0.55 -2.99 -3.62
N ARG A 167 -1.47 -3.86 -3.20
CA ARG A 167 -2.82 -3.47 -2.75
C ARG A 167 -2.82 -2.97 -1.31
N LEU A 168 -1.89 -3.47 -0.47
CA LEU A 168 -1.68 -2.97 0.89
C LEU A 168 -0.97 -1.62 0.84
N SER A 169 0.23 -1.57 0.26
CA SER A 169 0.95 -0.33 0.02
C SER A 169 2.00 -0.49 -1.08
N ARG A 170 2.40 0.63 -1.70
CA ARG A 170 3.33 0.62 -2.84
C ARG A 170 4.72 0.11 -2.46
N ASP A 171 5.20 0.47 -1.27
CA ASP A 171 6.46 0.01 -0.68
C ASP A 171 6.47 -1.50 -0.37
N LEU A 172 5.30 -2.13 -0.31
CA LEU A 172 5.16 -3.55 0.00
C LEU A 172 5.03 -4.43 -1.25
N THR A 173 5.38 -3.93 -2.44
CA THR A 173 5.50 -4.82 -3.61
C THR A 173 6.79 -5.63 -3.52
N LEU A 174 6.81 -6.86 -4.04
CA LEU A 174 8.01 -7.71 -3.99
C LEU A 174 9.25 -7.05 -4.61
N PRO A 175 9.16 -6.33 -5.76
CA PRO A 175 10.30 -5.59 -6.29
C PRO A 175 10.82 -4.50 -5.36
N GLU A 176 9.94 -3.80 -4.62
CA GLU A 176 10.35 -2.76 -3.67
C GLU A 176 11.00 -3.38 -2.43
N LEU A 177 10.46 -4.48 -1.89
CA LEU A 177 11.05 -5.21 -0.78
C LEU A 177 12.45 -5.73 -1.11
N ARG A 178 12.64 -6.27 -2.33
CA ARG A 178 13.95 -6.75 -2.81
C ARG A 178 15.02 -5.67 -2.82
N ARG A 179 14.67 -4.40 -3.04
CA ARG A 179 15.66 -3.30 -2.97
C ARG A 179 16.20 -3.07 -1.56
N GLY A 180 15.47 -3.50 -0.53
CA GLY A 180 15.90 -3.41 0.87
C GLY A 180 16.79 -4.56 1.33
N TRP A 181 17.00 -5.59 0.53
CA TRP A 181 17.81 -6.76 0.88
C TRP A 181 19.03 -6.92 -0.04
N PRO A 182 20.14 -7.49 0.45
CA PRO A 182 21.29 -7.78 -0.39
C PRO A 182 20.96 -8.75 -1.53
N ASP A 183 21.36 -8.40 -2.76
CA ASP A 183 21.15 -9.22 -3.95
C ASP A 183 22.29 -10.25 -4.11
N HIS A 184 22.00 -11.52 -3.79
CA HIS A 184 22.92 -12.64 -3.98
C HIS A 184 22.20 -13.83 -4.66
N PRO A 185 22.84 -14.51 -5.64
CA PRO A 185 22.23 -15.63 -6.35
C PRO A 185 21.78 -16.80 -5.45
N GLU A 186 22.56 -17.10 -4.42
CA GLU A 186 22.26 -18.17 -3.45
C GLU A 186 20.95 -17.89 -2.70
N ARG A 187 20.72 -16.63 -2.28
CA ARG A 187 19.51 -16.18 -1.58
C ARG A 187 18.27 -16.25 -2.45
N THR A 188 18.41 -16.08 -3.76
CA THR A 188 17.30 -16.24 -4.71
C THR A 188 16.81 -17.68 -4.75
N THR A 189 17.74 -18.65 -4.72
CA THR A 189 17.40 -20.09 -4.74
C THR A 189 16.69 -20.49 -3.45
N GLU A 190 17.19 -20.03 -2.31
CA GLU A 190 16.56 -20.25 -0.99
C GLU A 190 15.17 -19.62 -0.92
N ALA A 191 15.00 -18.38 -1.40
CA ALA A 191 13.71 -17.71 -1.46
C ALA A 191 12.70 -18.50 -2.30
N THR A 192 13.09 -18.95 -3.51
CA THR A 192 12.22 -19.76 -4.37
C THR A 192 11.81 -21.08 -3.69
N ALA A 193 12.71 -21.72 -2.94
CA ALA A 193 12.38 -22.92 -2.18
C ALA A 193 11.31 -22.65 -1.11
N GLU A 194 11.47 -21.57 -0.34
CA GLU A 194 10.49 -21.17 0.69
C GLU A 194 9.13 -20.80 0.07
N TRP A 195 9.13 -20.05 -1.03
CA TRP A 195 7.91 -19.73 -1.77
C TRP A 195 7.19 -20.98 -2.24
N ARG A 196 7.91 -21.95 -2.81
CA ARG A 196 7.34 -23.24 -3.24
C ARG A 196 6.77 -24.02 -2.05
N ALA A 197 7.42 -23.98 -0.89
CA ALA A 197 6.92 -24.62 0.34
C ALA A 197 5.58 -24.02 0.79
N THR A 198 5.42 -22.68 0.73
CA THR A 198 4.14 -22.04 1.02
C THR A 198 3.04 -22.36 0.00
N ALA A 199 3.41 -22.55 -1.28
CA ALA A 199 2.47 -22.88 -2.35
C ALA A 199 1.91 -24.30 -2.20
N LYS A 200 2.78 -25.28 -1.90
CA LYS A 200 2.42 -26.71 -1.77
C LYS A 200 1.44 -26.96 -0.63
N ASN A 201 1.71 -26.42 0.57
CA ASN A 201 0.91 -26.67 1.77
C ASN A 201 0.42 -25.37 2.41
N ARG A 202 -0.74 -24.89 1.95
CA ARG A 202 -1.34 -23.62 2.43
C ARG A 202 -1.47 -23.57 3.95
N TRP A 203 -1.89 -24.66 4.57
CA TRP A 203 -2.26 -24.70 5.99
C TRP A 203 -1.14 -25.21 6.91
N GLN A 204 -0.23 -26.02 6.36
CA GLN A 204 0.84 -26.71 7.10
C GLN A 204 2.18 -26.41 6.42
N TYR A 205 2.65 -25.18 6.61
CA TYR A 205 3.96 -24.79 6.12
C TYR A 205 5.03 -25.32 7.05
N LYS A 206 6.05 -25.93 6.47
CA LYS A 206 7.29 -26.27 7.13
C LYS A 206 8.41 -25.46 6.44
N PRO A 207 9.20 -24.68 7.19
CA PRO A 207 10.35 -23.98 6.62
C PRO A 207 11.29 -24.95 5.91
N VAL A 208 11.86 -24.54 4.78
CA VAL A 208 12.83 -25.34 4.04
C VAL A 208 14.20 -25.24 4.72
N THR A 209 14.62 -24.02 5.00
CA THR A 209 15.88 -23.72 5.69
C THR A 209 15.57 -22.75 6.84
N PRO A 210 15.29 -23.26 8.04
CA PRO A 210 15.12 -22.40 9.20
C PRO A 210 16.42 -21.66 9.55
N GLY A 211 16.29 -20.43 10.05
CA GLY A 211 17.41 -19.54 10.35
C GLY A 211 17.19 -18.73 11.62
N ARG A 212 17.77 -17.51 11.68
CA ARG A 212 17.73 -16.64 12.88
C ARG A 212 16.32 -16.35 13.36
N GLU A 213 15.35 -16.41 12.45
CA GLU A 213 13.95 -16.15 12.78
C GLU A 213 13.33 -17.25 13.63
N GLU A 214 13.97 -18.40 13.83
CA GLU A 214 13.55 -19.42 14.80
C GLU A 214 14.05 -19.12 16.22
N SER A 215 15.23 -18.52 16.37
CA SER A 215 15.84 -18.20 17.67
C SER A 215 14.89 -17.38 18.54
N GLU A 216 14.62 -17.88 19.76
CA GLU A 216 13.96 -17.07 20.79
C GLU A 216 14.86 -15.88 21.12
N ILE A 217 14.28 -14.67 21.11
CA ILE A 217 15.02 -13.46 21.45
C ILE A 217 15.35 -13.51 22.94
N ASP A 218 16.64 -13.45 23.27
CA ASP A 218 17.16 -13.36 24.63
C ASP A 218 16.45 -12.24 25.42
N PRO A 219 15.97 -12.48 26.65
CA PRO A 219 15.45 -11.45 27.54
C PRO A 219 16.35 -10.21 27.68
N ALA A 220 17.67 -10.34 27.58
CA ALA A 220 18.60 -9.20 27.61
C ALA A 220 18.45 -8.28 26.39
N LEU A 221 18.10 -8.83 25.22
CA LEU A 221 17.82 -8.05 24.02
C LEU A 221 16.52 -7.23 24.18
N PHE A 222 15.59 -7.70 25.02
CA PHE A 222 14.33 -7.00 25.32
C PHE A 222 14.58 -5.68 26.07
N GLN A 223 15.54 -5.69 27.01
CA GLN A 223 15.93 -4.48 27.73
C GLN A 223 16.58 -3.49 26.78
N MET A 224 17.53 -3.95 25.96
CA MET A 224 18.21 -3.12 24.96
C MET A 224 17.24 -2.44 23.99
N TYR A 225 16.22 -3.16 23.51
CA TYR A 225 15.21 -2.57 22.62
C TYR A 225 14.26 -1.58 23.32
N SER A 226 13.99 -1.78 24.61
CA SER A 226 13.20 -0.81 25.41
C SER A 226 13.98 0.49 25.57
N ASP A 227 15.27 0.38 25.83
CA ASP A 227 16.18 1.52 25.98
C ASP A 227 16.38 2.24 24.62
N ASP A 228 16.41 1.51 23.49
CA ASP A 228 16.41 2.10 22.15
C ASP A 228 15.11 2.84 21.83
N MET A 229 13.95 2.32 22.24
CA MET A 229 12.67 3.01 22.06
C MET A 229 12.57 4.30 22.88
N ALA A 230 13.11 4.30 24.11
CA ALA A 230 13.20 5.50 24.93
C ALA A 230 14.09 6.56 24.26
N ARG A 231 15.26 6.17 23.75
CA ARG A 231 16.16 7.04 22.98
C ARG A 231 15.52 7.58 21.71
N LEU A 232 14.77 6.74 20.98
CA LEU A 232 14.06 7.17 19.78
C LEU A 232 12.97 8.19 20.13
N HIS A 233 12.26 8.01 21.25
CA HIS A 233 11.24 8.94 21.71
C HIS A 233 11.83 10.32 22.09
N GLU A 234 12.95 10.34 22.79
CA GLU A 234 13.72 11.57 23.08
C GLU A 234 14.16 12.25 21.78
N TYR A 235 14.69 11.49 20.82
CA TYR A 235 15.09 12.02 19.52
C TYR A 235 13.92 12.64 18.74
N VAL A 236 12.74 11.99 18.72
CA VAL A 236 11.52 12.52 18.08
C VAL A 236 11.11 13.86 18.70
N ALA A 237 11.28 14.03 20.00
CA ALA A 237 10.91 15.26 20.71
C ALA A 237 11.77 16.47 20.30
N GLU A 238 12.97 16.23 19.77
CA GLU A 238 13.90 17.27 19.29
C GLU A 238 13.73 17.58 17.79
N VAL A 239 12.98 16.78 17.04
CA VAL A 239 12.76 17.00 15.60
C VAL A 239 11.89 18.24 15.37
N GLY A 240 12.41 19.19 14.59
CA GLY A 240 11.67 20.39 14.21
C GLY A 240 10.37 20.06 13.45
N PRO A 241 9.24 20.74 13.75
CA PRO A 241 7.94 20.40 13.17
C PRO A 241 7.83 20.58 11.64
N ASN A 242 8.79 21.29 11.02
CA ASN A 242 8.84 21.52 9.57
C ASN A 242 9.84 20.59 8.84
N ASP A 243 10.55 19.71 9.55
CA ASP A 243 11.48 18.76 8.94
C ASP A 243 10.77 17.47 8.50
N HIS A 244 9.99 17.59 7.43
CA HIS A 244 9.14 16.51 6.93
C HIS A 244 9.92 15.24 6.53
N ALA A 245 11.18 15.36 6.11
CA ALA A 245 12.01 14.24 5.72
C ALA A 245 12.43 13.40 6.93
N THR A 246 12.88 14.06 8.00
CA THR A 246 13.23 13.41 9.27
C THR A 246 11.99 12.81 9.92
N TRP A 247 10.84 13.50 9.89
CA TRP A 247 9.56 12.94 10.35
C TRP A 247 9.18 11.67 9.59
N ALA A 248 9.35 11.62 8.27
CA ALA A 248 9.04 10.43 7.47
C ALA A 248 9.96 9.24 7.81
N HIS A 249 11.24 9.51 8.04
CA HIS A 249 12.23 8.48 8.41
C HIS A 249 11.97 7.93 9.83
N VAL A 250 11.83 8.83 10.81
CA VAL A 250 11.57 8.47 12.21
C VAL A 250 10.23 7.76 12.36
N ALA A 251 9.18 8.21 11.67
CA ALA A 251 7.88 7.53 11.69
C ALA A 251 7.95 6.12 11.12
N ARG A 252 8.77 5.88 10.07
CA ARG A 252 9.00 4.56 9.49
C ARG A 252 9.68 3.63 10.49
N ASP A 253 10.75 4.10 11.12
CA ASP A 253 11.57 3.28 12.04
C ASP A 253 10.84 3.01 13.35
N THR A 254 10.17 4.03 13.92
CA THR A 254 9.28 3.87 15.08
C THR A 254 8.18 2.87 14.77
N SER A 255 7.51 3.00 13.62
CA SER A 255 6.43 2.07 13.24
C SER A 255 6.94 0.63 13.02
N ALA A 256 8.16 0.46 12.52
CA ALA A 256 8.78 -0.84 12.35
C ALA A 256 9.11 -1.50 13.70
N ALA A 257 9.67 -0.72 14.64
CA ALA A 257 9.94 -1.16 16.01
C ALA A 257 8.65 -1.46 16.78
N ASP A 258 7.66 -0.58 16.72
CA ASP A 258 6.42 -0.70 17.48
C ASP A 258 5.52 -1.82 16.93
N ALA A 259 5.52 -2.02 15.60
CA ALA A 259 4.94 -3.22 15.00
C ALA A 259 5.72 -4.47 15.42
N ALA A 260 7.04 -4.40 15.61
CA ALA A 260 7.82 -5.50 16.12
C ALA A 260 7.40 -5.96 17.52
N TRP A 261 7.05 -5.00 18.37
CA TRP A 261 6.55 -5.18 19.74
C TRP A 261 5.09 -5.64 19.79
N SER A 262 4.20 -4.99 19.03
CA SER A 262 2.77 -5.35 19.00
C SER A 262 2.51 -6.77 18.49
N ARG A 263 3.42 -7.35 17.69
CA ARG A 263 3.37 -8.75 17.22
C ARG A 263 3.31 -9.78 18.36
N ARG A 264 3.92 -9.49 19.51
CA ARG A 264 3.99 -10.45 20.63
C ARG A 264 2.81 -10.40 21.59
N LEU A 265 2.12 -9.25 21.66
CA LEU A 265 1.01 -9.03 22.60
C LEU A 265 -0.37 -9.38 22.03
N ARG A 266 -0.58 -9.32 20.71
CA ARG A 266 -1.94 -9.37 20.11
C ARG A 266 -2.30 -10.62 19.31
N CYS A 267 -1.36 -11.52 19.01
CA CYS A 267 -1.65 -12.79 18.31
C CYS A 267 -1.74 -14.01 19.25
N ARG A 268 -2.12 -13.79 20.52
CA ARG A 268 -2.66 -14.85 21.40
C ARG A 268 -4.15 -14.58 21.63
N ARG A 269 -4.98 -14.94 20.65
CA ARG A 269 -6.39 -15.27 20.85
C ARG A 269 -6.74 -16.45 19.94
#